data_AF-A0A7X2XLS2-F1
#
_entry.id   AF-A0A7X2XLS2-F1
#
_cell.length_a   1.000
_cell.length_b   1.000
_cell.length_c   1.000
_cell.angle_alpha   90.00
_cell.angle_beta   90.00
_cell.angle_gamma   90.00
#
_symmetry.space_group_name_H-M   'P 1'
#
loop_
_entity.id
_entity.type
_entity.pdbx_description
1 polymer ?
#
loop_
_entity_poly.entity_id
_entity_poly.type
_entity_poly.pdbx_seq_one_letter_code
_entity_poly.pdbx_strand_id
1 'polypeptide(L)'
;VYQDVNGQQVLLENHVTGDILLTLPGQSMRYFANKVEFITFFLQDLEIDTSLLIFNTLATPFLVSFHYPDKSGSDVLVWQESLYDAIPGNMQLILESDNVRTKKIIIPNKTTYERALELTDEKYHDQFVHLGYHYQFKRDNFLRRDALILTNSDQIEQVEAIVEALPDVTFRIAAVTEMSSKLLDMLCYP
;
A
#
# COMPACT_ATOMS: atom_id res chain seq x y z
N VAL A 1 19.42 14.61 -3.23
CA VAL A 1 19.55 15.90 -2.50
C VAL A 1 18.20 16.58 -2.52
N TYR A 2 17.74 17.10 -1.40
CA TYR A 2 16.51 17.89 -1.29
C TYR A 2 16.87 19.32 -0.90
N GLN A 3 16.23 20.28 -1.54
CA GLN A 3 16.48 21.71 -1.39
C GLN A 3 15.25 22.46 -0.91
N ASP A 4 15.45 23.59 -0.24
CA ASP A 4 14.39 24.54 0.07
C ASP A 4 13.98 25.37 -1.17
N VAL A 5 13.03 26.29 -0.97
CA VAL A 5 12.53 27.19 -2.03
C VAL A 5 13.59 28.16 -2.57
N ASN A 6 14.71 28.35 -1.86
CA ASN A 6 15.82 29.21 -2.25
C ASN A 6 16.96 28.40 -2.91
N GLY A 7 16.80 27.09 -3.10
CA GLY A 7 17.82 26.20 -3.64
C GLY A 7 18.89 25.78 -2.63
N GLN A 8 18.74 26.11 -1.35
CA GLN A 8 19.65 25.67 -0.30
C GLN A 8 19.40 24.20 0.02
N GLN A 9 20.47 23.41 0.11
CA GLN A 9 20.39 21.99 0.48
C GLN A 9 19.92 21.83 1.94
N VAL A 10 18.84 21.08 2.13
CA VAL A 10 18.26 20.78 3.46
C VAL A 10 18.45 19.32 3.86
N LEU A 11 18.39 18.39 2.89
CA LEU A 11 18.53 16.95 3.17
C LEU A 11 19.42 16.27 2.12
N LEU A 12 20.39 15.51 2.57
CA LEU A 12 21.19 14.59 1.76
C LEU A 12 20.88 13.17 2.19
N GLU A 13 20.61 12.28 1.25
CA GLU A 13 20.59 10.83 1.48
C GLU A 13 21.65 10.21 0.58
N ASN A 14 22.57 9.45 1.17
CA ASN A 14 23.50 8.62 0.42
C ASN A 14 22.89 7.23 0.26
N HIS A 15 22.46 6.89 -0.96
CA HIS A 15 21.82 5.59 -1.21
C HIS A 15 22.78 4.39 -1.18
N VAL A 16 24.10 4.61 -1.19
CA VAL A 16 25.09 3.53 -1.06
C VAL A 16 25.29 3.15 0.40
N THR A 17 25.43 4.14 1.29
CA THR A 17 25.69 3.89 2.71
C THR A 17 24.43 3.90 3.58
N GLY A 18 23.35 4.56 3.13
CA GLY A 18 22.13 4.79 3.89
C GLY A 18 22.16 6.05 4.76
N ASP A 19 23.30 6.74 4.84
CA ASP A 19 23.49 7.93 5.67
C ASP A 19 22.58 9.08 5.24
N ILE A 20 22.06 9.81 6.22
CA ILE A 20 21.22 10.99 6.00
C ILE A 20 21.80 12.19 6.73
N LEU A 21 21.98 13.31 6.02
CA LEU A 21 22.38 14.60 6.60
C LEU A 21 21.22 15.59 6.49
N LEU A 22 20.79 16.15 7.63
CA LEU A 22 19.76 17.17 7.71
C LEU A 22 20.39 18.50 8.15
N THR A 23 20.17 19.56 7.37
CA THR A 23 20.63 20.91 7.69
C THR A 23 19.42 21.86 7.67
N LEU A 24 18.86 22.14 8.84
CA LEU A 24 17.75 23.08 8.99
C LEU A 24 18.27 24.52 9.13
N PRO A 25 17.50 25.54 8.70
CA PRO A 25 17.89 26.95 8.85
C PRO A 25 18.21 27.31 10.31
N GLY A 26 19.38 27.89 10.54
CA GLY A 26 19.81 28.31 11.88
C GLY A 26 20.17 27.16 12.83
N GLN A 27 20.23 25.91 12.35
CA GLN A 27 20.61 24.75 13.14
C GLN A 27 21.89 24.11 12.62
N SER A 28 22.62 23.42 13.50
CA SER A 28 23.74 22.58 13.10
C SER A 28 23.25 21.40 12.28
N MET A 29 24.07 20.96 11.32
CA MET A 29 23.83 19.73 10.57
C MET A 29 23.68 18.54 11.53
N ARG A 30 22.64 17.74 11.33
CA ARG A 30 22.39 16.48 12.04
C ARG A 30 22.68 15.31 11.11
N TYR A 31 23.28 14.26 11.67
CA TYR A 31 23.60 13.01 10.99
C TYR A 31 22.68 11.90 11.50
N PHE A 32 22.21 11.05 10.59
CA PHE A 32 21.48 9.82 10.89
C PHE A 32 22.10 8.68 10.09
N ALA A 33 22.32 7.53 10.72
CA ALA A 33 22.98 6.39 10.07
C ALA A 33 22.07 5.69 9.05
N ASN A 34 20.76 5.85 9.18
CA ASN A 34 19.78 5.22 8.31
C ASN A 34 18.41 5.94 8.38
N LYS A 35 17.49 5.52 7.50
CA LYS A 35 16.11 6.06 7.45
C LYS A 35 15.32 5.86 8.74
N VAL A 36 15.56 4.77 9.49
CA VAL A 36 14.80 4.47 10.70
C VAL A 36 15.09 5.53 11.76
N GLU A 37 16.36 5.88 11.97
CA GLU A 37 16.76 6.95 12.88
C GLU A 37 16.21 8.30 12.45
N PHE A 38 16.31 8.64 11.16
CA PHE A 38 15.80 9.91 10.63
C PHE A 38 14.28 10.06 10.83
N ILE A 39 13.49 9.02 10.52
CA ILE A 39 12.04 9.05 10.68
C ILE A 39 11.65 9.07 12.16
N THR A 40 12.34 8.32 13.02
CA THR A 40 12.11 8.34 14.47
C THR A 40 12.34 9.74 15.03
N PHE A 41 13.44 10.37 14.64
CA PHE A 41 13.71 11.77 14.98
C PHE A 41 12.60 12.70 14.48
N PHE A 42 12.21 12.57 13.21
CA PHE A 42 11.17 13.42 12.61
C PHE A 42 9.84 13.32 13.37
N LEU A 43 9.40 12.12 13.75
CA LEU A 43 8.18 11.93 14.53
C LEU A 43 8.26 12.58 15.92
N GLN A 44 9.42 12.54 16.56
CA GLN A 44 9.65 13.18 17.85
C GLN A 44 9.69 14.71 17.75
N ASP A 45 10.30 15.24 16.68
CA ASP A 45 10.42 16.68 16.42
C ASP A 45 9.06 17.31 16.06
N LEU A 46 8.13 16.52 15.53
CA LEU A 46 6.75 16.96 15.26
C LEU A 46 5.91 17.20 16.53
N GLU A 47 6.37 16.75 17.71
CA GLU A 47 5.64 16.88 18.99
C GLU A 47 4.19 16.34 18.94
N ILE A 48 3.96 15.29 18.15
CA ILE A 48 2.65 14.64 18.01
C ILE A 48 2.49 13.45 18.95
N ASP A 49 1.24 13.03 19.17
CA ASP A 49 0.96 11.79 19.90
C ASP A 49 1.42 10.59 19.07
N THR A 50 2.45 9.91 19.58
CA THR A 50 2.98 8.66 19.01
C THR A 50 2.65 7.44 19.88
N SER A 51 1.56 7.46 20.65
CA SER A 51 1.09 6.31 21.42
C SER A 51 0.60 5.15 20.52
N LEU A 52 0.17 5.48 19.30
CA LEU A 52 -0.31 4.56 18.29
C LEU A 52 0.27 4.95 16.91
N LEU A 53 1.06 4.07 16.32
CA LEU A 53 1.45 4.16 14.92
C LEU A 53 0.66 3.14 14.09
N ILE A 54 0.08 3.58 12.98
CA ILE A 54 -0.58 2.71 12.00
C ILE A 54 0.23 2.73 10.71
N PHE A 55 0.64 1.56 10.24
CA PHE A 55 1.45 1.41 9.04
C PHE A 55 1.02 0.18 8.24
N ASN A 56 1.40 0.10 6.96
CA ASN A 56 0.85 -0.89 6.04
C ASN A 56 1.88 -1.82 5.37
N THR A 57 3.11 -1.85 5.89
CA THR A 57 4.19 -2.68 5.34
C THR A 57 5.18 -3.09 6.42
N LEU A 58 5.84 -4.23 6.22
CA LEU A 58 6.91 -4.76 7.08
C LEU A 58 8.30 -4.15 6.77
N ALA A 59 8.36 -3.11 5.93
CA ALA A 59 9.57 -2.39 5.57
C ALA A 59 9.94 -1.31 6.61
N THR A 60 10.48 -0.17 6.18
CA THR A 60 10.93 0.92 7.07
C THR A 60 9.90 1.35 8.12
N PRO A 61 8.59 1.51 7.83
CA PRO A 61 7.61 1.86 8.86
C PRO A 61 7.52 0.84 10.01
N PHE A 62 7.57 -0.45 9.71
CA PHE A 62 7.64 -1.48 10.74
C PHE A 62 8.92 -1.36 11.57
N LEU A 63 10.08 -1.14 10.93
CA LEU A 63 11.34 -0.97 11.65
C LEU A 63 11.35 0.27 12.56
N VAL A 64 10.67 1.35 12.15
CA VAL A 64 10.46 2.53 13.00
C VAL A 64 9.65 2.16 14.24
N SER A 65 8.52 1.48 14.09
CA SER A 65 7.75 0.98 15.24
C SER A 65 8.57 0.01 16.12
N PHE A 66 9.28 -0.92 15.49
CA PHE A 66 10.07 -1.93 16.18
C PHE A 66 11.22 -1.33 16.99
N HIS A 67 11.92 -0.33 16.45
CA HIS A 67 13.05 0.34 17.11
C HIS A 67 12.66 1.62 17.87
N TYR A 68 11.38 2.01 17.87
CA TYR A 68 10.93 3.24 18.53
C TYR A 68 11.37 3.27 20.01
N PRO A 69 11.93 4.38 20.54
CA PRO A 69 12.52 4.39 21.88
C PRO A 69 11.53 4.06 23.00
N ASP A 70 10.34 4.65 22.94
CA ASP A 70 9.26 4.35 23.87
C ASP A 70 8.55 3.05 23.45
N LYS A 71 8.54 2.02 24.32
CA LYS A 71 7.90 0.73 24.06
C LYS A 71 6.47 0.61 24.59
N SER A 72 5.93 1.66 25.21
CA SER A 72 4.60 1.63 25.83
C SER A 72 3.43 1.73 24.84
N GLY A 73 3.70 2.11 23.59
CA GLY A 73 2.66 2.24 22.58
C GLY A 73 2.12 0.91 22.04
N SER A 74 0.98 0.99 21.37
CA SER A 74 0.23 -0.17 20.87
C SER A 74 -0.06 0.01 19.38
N ASP A 75 0.96 -0.25 18.58
CA ASP A 75 0.95 0.00 17.14
C ASP A 75 0.16 -1.07 16.36
N VAL A 76 -0.22 -0.73 15.12
CA VAL A 76 -1.04 -1.59 14.26
C VAL A 76 -0.44 -1.69 12.85
N LEU A 77 -0.24 -2.93 12.40
CA LEU A 77 0.06 -3.22 11.00
C LEU A 77 -1.25 -3.46 10.24
N VAL A 78 -1.47 -2.77 9.13
CA VAL A 78 -2.52 -3.07 8.15
C VAL A 78 -1.88 -3.81 6.99
N TRP A 79 -1.92 -5.15 7.01
CA TRP A 79 -1.29 -5.99 6.00
C TRP A 79 -2.19 -6.14 4.77
N GLN A 80 -1.69 -5.68 3.62
CA GLN A 80 -2.46 -5.59 2.36
C GLN A 80 -1.94 -6.54 1.27
N GLU A 81 -0.85 -7.24 1.50
CA GLU A 81 -0.21 -8.14 0.53
C GLU A 81 -0.73 -9.58 0.69
N SER A 82 -0.65 -10.37 -0.38
CA SER A 82 -1.02 -11.80 -0.34
C SER A 82 -0.07 -12.60 0.55
N LEU A 83 -0.60 -13.63 1.22
CA LEU A 83 0.19 -14.65 1.90
C LEU A 83 0.16 -15.94 1.06
N TYR A 84 1.32 -16.58 0.93
CA TYR A 84 1.48 -17.81 0.16
C TYR A 84 1.73 -19.00 1.11
N ASP A 85 2.96 -19.52 1.13
CA ASP A 85 3.29 -20.75 1.86
C ASP A 85 3.71 -20.51 3.31
N ALA A 86 4.07 -19.28 3.68
CA ALA A 86 4.56 -18.95 5.00
C ALA A 86 4.25 -17.50 5.39
N ILE A 87 4.24 -17.26 6.71
CA ILE A 87 4.22 -15.92 7.29
C ILE A 87 5.61 -15.27 7.11
N PRO A 88 5.70 -13.99 6.68
CA PRO A 88 6.97 -13.28 6.59
C PRO A 88 7.71 -13.23 7.93
N GLY A 89 9.04 -13.35 7.92
CA GLY A 89 9.84 -13.37 9.16
C GLY A 89 9.62 -12.15 10.07
N ASN A 90 9.51 -10.94 9.50
CA ASN A 90 9.21 -9.73 10.28
C ASN A 90 7.81 -9.77 10.93
N MET A 91 6.86 -10.46 10.32
CA MET A 91 5.55 -10.68 10.92
C MET A 91 5.63 -11.71 12.05
N GLN A 92 6.44 -12.76 11.92
CA GLN A 92 6.69 -13.71 13.02
C GLN A 92 7.26 -13.00 14.25
N LEU A 93 8.18 -12.05 14.05
CA LEU A 93 8.71 -11.22 15.15
C LEU A 93 7.61 -10.46 15.90
N ILE A 94 6.58 -9.97 15.21
CA ILE A 94 5.43 -9.30 15.84
C ILE A 94 4.65 -10.30 16.70
N LEU A 95 4.39 -11.49 16.17
CA LEU A 95 3.58 -12.50 16.84
C LEU A 95 4.25 -13.07 18.10
N GLU A 96 5.57 -13.26 18.03
CA GLU A 96 6.35 -13.98 19.05
C GLU A 96 6.91 -13.07 20.15
N SER A 97 6.99 -11.75 19.92
CA SER A 97 7.67 -10.83 20.83
C SER A 97 6.69 -10.05 21.70
N ASP A 98 6.81 -10.18 23.02
CA ASP A 98 5.99 -9.38 23.94
C ASP A 98 6.42 -7.90 24.00
N ASN A 99 7.67 -7.60 23.64
CA ASN A 99 8.28 -6.27 23.79
C ASN A 99 8.24 -5.38 22.52
N VAL A 100 7.55 -5.82 21.46
CA VAL A 100 7.31 -4.95 20.29
C VAL A 100 6.12 -4.04 20.53
N ARG A 101 6.11 -2.84 19.93
CA ARG A 101 4.96 -1.95 20.00
C ARG A 101 3.78 -2.44 19.19
N THR A 102 4.02 -3.07 18.03
CA THR A 102 2.94 -3.60 17.18
C THR A 102 2.21 -4.73 17.87
N LYS A 103 0.93 -4.53 18.20
CA LYS A 103 0.11 -5.52 18.94
C LYS A 103 -0.99 -6.16 18.11
N LYS A 104 -1.33 -5.56 16.96
CA LYS A 104 -2.39 -6.05 16.09
C LYS A 104 -1.97 -6.01 14.63
N ILE A 105 -2.43 -7.00 13.88
CA ILE A 105 -2.29 -7.12 12.44
C ILE A 105 -3.69 -7.14 11.85
N ILE A 106 -4.10 -6.04 11.23
CA ILE A 106 -5.34 -5.94 10.48
C ILE A 106 -5.10 -6.48 9.07
N ILE A 107 -5.93 -7.41 8.61
CA ILE A 107 -5.88 -7.97 7.26
C ILE A 107 -7.23 -7.72 6.57
N PRO A 108 -7.30 -6.82 5.57
CA PRO A 108 -8.56 -6.51 4.92
C PRO A 108 -9.08 -7.54 3.93
N ASN A 109 -8.19 -8.27 3.27
CA ASN A 109 -8.59 -9.33 2.36
C ASN A 109 -8.95 -10.59 3.17
N LYS A 110 -10.21 -11.04 3.07
CA LYS A 110 -10.70 -12.20 3.82
C LYS A 110 -9.90 -13.48 3.56
N THR A 111 -9.57 -13.76 2.30
CA THR A 111 -8.78 -14.96 1.93
C THR A 111 -7.38 -14.89 2.53
N THR A 112 -6.73 -13.72 2.52
CA THR A 112 -5.44 -13.51 3.17
C THR A 112 -5.53 -13.65 4.68
N TYR A 113 -6.61 -13.17 5.30
CA TYR A 113 -6.84 -13.30 6.74
C TYR A 113 -6.99 -14.76 7.15
N GLU A 114 -7.86 -15.51 6.46
CA GLU A 114 -8.04 -16.95 6.69
C GLU A 114 -6.72 -17.70 6.50
N ARG A 115 -5.96 -17.36 5.46
CA ARG A 115 -4.63 -17.92 5.22
C ARG A 115 -3.64 -17.62 6.36
N ALA A 116 -3.70 -16.44 6.97
CA ALA A 116 -2.85 -16.12 8.12
C ALA A 116 -3.16 -17.01 9.32
N LEU A 117 -4.44 -17.29 9.58
CA LEU A 117 -4.86 -18.20 10.65
C LEU A 117 -4.43 -19.64 10.37
N GLU A 118 -4.52 -20.11 9.13
CA GLU A 118 -4.04 -21.46 8.74
C GLU A 118 -2.52 -21.63 8.92
N LEU A 119 -1.76 -20.57 8.69
CA LEU A 119 -0.29 -20.58 8.75
C LEU A 119 0.26 -20.34 10.16
N THR A 120 -0.59 -20.09 11.16
CA THR A 120 -0.16 -19.74 12.53
C THR A 120 -0.87 -20.55 13.59
N ASP A 121 -0.19 -20.80 14.71
CA ASP A 121 -0.79 -21.44 15.88
C ASP A 121 -1.96 -20.62 16.44
N GLU A 122 -2.99 -21.28 16.96
CA GLU A 122 -4.19 -20.66 17.53
C GLU A 122 -3.89 -19.59 18.59
N LYS A 123 -2.80 -19.75 19.35
CA LYS A 123 -2.35 -18.77 20.36
C LYS A 123 -2.05 -17.37 19.80
N TYR A 124 -1.80 -17.26 18.50
CA TYR A 124 -1.53 -15.98 17.82
C TYR A 124 -2.78 -15.36 17.18
N HIS A 125 -3.89 -16.10 17.08
CA HIS A 125 -5.06 -15.69 16.31
C HIS A 125 -5.70 -14.38 16.82
N ASP A 126 -5.62 -14.13 18.13
CA ASP A 126 -6.12 -12.88 18.74
C ASP A 126 -5.39 -11.63 18.24
N GLN A 127 -4.18 -11.76 17.67
CA GLN A 127 -3.44 -10.63 17.11
C GLN A 127 -3.92 -10.27 15.70
N PHE A 128 -4.57 -11.20 14.99
CA PHE A 128 -5.10 -10.97 13.66
C PHE A 128 -6.54 -10.46 13.70
N VAL A 129 -6.81 -9.37 13.00
CA VAL A 129 -8.13 -8.76 12.92
C VAL A 129 -8.55 -8.60 11.46
N HIS A 130 -9.72 -9.10 11.10
CA HIS A 130 -10.28 -8.90 9.77
C HIS A 130 -11.15 -7.63 9.70
N LEU A 131 -10.74 -6.64 8.90
CA LEU A 131 -11.49 -5.39 8.67
C LEU A 131 -11.38 -4.93 7.21
N GLY A 132 -12.51 -4.67 6.54
CA GLY A 132 -12.53 -4.17 5.16
C GLY A 132 -12.38 -2.65 5.04
N TYR A 133 -12.34 -2.17 3.79
CA TYR A 133 -12.39 -0.74 3.49
C TYR A 133 -13.83 -0.23 3.37
N HIS A 134 -14.06 0.97 3.88
CA HIS A 134 -15.30 1.68 3.63
C HIS A 134 -15.15 2.59 2.40
N TYR A 135 -15.70 2.15 1.26
CA TYR A 135 -15.66 2.93 0.03
C TYR A 135 -16.83 3.91 -0.04
N GLN A 136 -16.53 5.17 -0.35
CA GLN A 136 -17.54 6.15 -0.72
C GLN A 136 -17.86 6.03 -2.21
N PHE A 137 -18.81 5.17 -2.55
CA PHE A 137 -19.31 5.04 -3.93
C PHE A 137 -19.89 6.38 -4.42
N LYS A 138 -19.55 6.78 -5.65
CA LYS A 138 -19.91 8.10 -6.19
C LYS A 138 -21.30 8.17 -6.81
N ARG A 139 -21.87 7.02 -7.19
CA ARG A 139 -23.21 6.88 -7.75
C ARG A 139 -23.67 5.43 -7.67
N ASP A 140 -24.98 5.23 -7.73
CA ASP A 140 -25.59 3.92 -7.85
C ASP A 140 -25.53 3.38 -9.29
N ASN A 141 -25.76 2.08 -9.42
CA ASN A 141 -25.95 1.44 -10.71
C ASN A 141 -27.39 1.67 -11.20
N PHE A 142 -27.54 2.18 -12.42
CA PHE A 142 -28.84 2.45 -13.05
C PHE A 142 -29.30 1.33 -14.01
N LEU A 143 -28.63 0.17 -14.02
CA LEU A 143 -28.95 -1.02 -14.81
C LEU A 143 -29.09 -0.73 -16.33
N ARG A 144 -28.25 0.16 -16.84
CA ARG A 144 -28.22 0.51 -18.27
C ARG A 144 -27.52 -0.57 -19.08
N ARG A 145 -27.94 -0.77 -20.33
CA ARG A 145 -27.33 -1.70 -21.29
C ARG A 145 -26.08 -1.09 -21.96
N ASP A 146 -25.20 -0.49 -21.16
CA ASP A 146 -23.97 0.15 -21.62
C ASP A 146 -22.77 -0.51 -20.92
N ALA A 147 -21.79 -0.96 -21.70
CA ALA A 147 -20.50 -1.42 -21.22
C ALA A 147 -19.39 -0.43 -21.62
N LEU A 148 -18.41 -0.22 -20.75
CA LEU A 148 -17.23 0.62 -21.02
C LEU A 148 -15.96 -0.20 -20.83
N ILE A 149 -15.12 -0.24 -21.87
CA ILE A 149 -13.80 -0.86 -21.84
C ILE A 149 -12.77 0.23 -22.15
N LEU A 150 -11.81 0.41 -21.24
CA LEU A 150 -10.64 1.26 -21.48
C LEU A 150 -9.44 0.35 -21.71
N THR A 151 -8.76 0.49 -22.85
CA THR A 151 -7.64 -0.39 -23.23
C THR A 151 -6.44 0.41 -23.75
N ASN A 152 -5.24 -0.13 -23.51
CA ASN A 152 -4.00 0.33 -24.15
C ASN A 152 -3.54 -0.61 -25.28
N SER A 153 -4.34 -1.63 -25.60
CA SER A 153 -4.04 -2.69 -26.58
C SER A 153 -5.30 -3.06 -27.37
N ASP A 154 -5.12 -3.57 -28.59
CA ASP A 154 -6.20 -4.12 -29.42
C ASP A 154 -6.48 -5.62 -29.17
N GLN A 155 -5.81 -6.21 -28.18
CA GLN A 155 -5.96 -7.60 -27.78
C GLN A 155 -6.96 -7.75 -26.62
N ILE A 156 -8.18 -7.27 -26.82
CA ILE A 156 -9.26 -7.55 -25.86
C ILE A 156 -9.70 -9.00 -26.05
N GLU A 157 -9.50 -9.81 -25.02
CA GLU A 157 -9.79 -11.24 -25.06
C GLU A 157 -11.29 -11.49 -25.30
N GLN A 158 -11.60 -12.34 -26.29
CA GLN A 158 -12.96 -12.80 -26.64
C GLN A 158 -13.96 -11.68 -26.97
N VAL A 159 -13.49 -10.49 -27.35
CA VAL A 159 -14.37 -9.32 -27.51
C VAL A 159 -15.42 -9.51 -28.60
N GLU A 160 -15.07 -10.11 -29.74
CA GLU A 160 -16.00 -10.41 -30.85
C GLU A 160 -17.11 -11.35 -30.38
N ALA A 161 -16.75 -12.46 -29.73
CA ALA A 161 -17.70 -13.44 -29.22
C ALA A 161 -18.68 -12.84 -28.18
N ILE A 162 -18.20 -11.93 -27.33
CA ILE A 162 -19.03 -11.26 -26.32
C ILE A 162 -20.00 -10.27 -26.98
N VAL A 163 -19.54 -9.48 -27.96
CA VAL A 163 -20.38 -8.51 -28.67
C VAL A 163 -21.46 -9.22 -29.48
N GLU A 164 -21.11 -10.31 -30.18
CA GLU A 164 -22.08 -11.14 -30.91
C GLU A 164 -23.14 -11.77 -29.99
N ALA A 165 -22.74 -12.22 -28.80
CA ALA A 165 -23.65 -12.85 -27.85
C ALA A 165 -24.59 -11.87 -27.14
N LEU A 166 -24.25 -10.58 -27.10
CA LEU A 166 -24.97 -9.56 -26.33
C LEU A 166 -25.37 -8.35 -27.22
N PRO A 167 -26.19 -8.56 -28.27
CA PRO A 167 -26.54 -7.51 -29.24
C PRO A 167 -27.36 -6.36 -28.65
N ASP A 168 -27.95 -6.57 -27.47
CA ASP A 168 -28.75 -5.59 -26.76
C ASP A 168 -27.90 -4.62 -25.91
N VAL A 169 -26.58 -4.82 -25.83
CA VAL A 169 -25.65 -4.03 -25.00
C VAL A 169 -24.76 -3.16 -25.90
N THR A 170 -24.72 -1.86 -25.63
CA THR A 170 -23.79 -0.96 -26.30
C THR A 170 -22.39 -1.07 -25.69
N PHE A 171 -21.41 -1.55 -26.45
CA PHE A 171 -20.01 -1.62 -26.03
C PHE A 171 -19.24 -0.37 -26.43
N ARG A 172 -18.74 0.38 -25.43
CA ARG A 172 -17.93 1.59 -25.62
C ARG A 172 -16.47 1.23 -25.34
N ILE A 173 -15.66 1.10 -26.38
CA ILE A 173 -14.24 0.78 -26.28
C ILE A 173 -13.43 2.05 -26.54
N ALA A 174 -12.55 2.43 -25.62
CA ALA A 174 -11.71 3.61 -25.75
C ALA A 174 -10.25 3.31 -25.42
N ALA A 175 -9.34 4.00 -26.11
CA ALA A 175 -7.91 3.99 -25.88
C ALA A 175 -7.39 5.43 -25.88
N VAL A 176 -6.30 5.68 -25.14
CA VAL A 176 -5.60 6.98 -25.18
C VAL A 176 -4.70 7.08 -26.42
N THR A 177 -4.40 5.95 -27.06
CA THR A 177 -3.63 5.84 -28.31
C THR A 177 -4.54 5.76 -29.53
N GLU A 178 -3.96 5.85 -30.73
CA GLU A 178 -4.68 5.53 -31.97
C GLU A 178 -5.25 4.10 -31.90
N MET A 179 -6.52 3.96 -32.34
CA MET A 179 -7.15 2.64 -32.42
C MET A 179 -6.60 1.89 -33.62
N SER A 180 -6.24 0.62 -33.42
CA SER A 180 -5.85 -0.24 -34.53
C SER A 180 -7.05 -0.55 -35.43
N SER A 181 -6.76 -0.96 -36.67
CA SER A 181 -7.80 -1.40 -37.61
C SER A 181 -8.68 -2.51 -37.01
N LYS A 182 -8.09 -3.43 -36.22
CA LYS A 182 -8.82 -4.52 -35.58
C LYS A 182 -9.95 -4.03 -34.66
N LEU A 183 -9.71 -3.00 -33.85
CA LEU A 183 -10.76 -2.43 -33.00
C LEU A 183 -11.74 -1.57 -33.80
N LEU A 184 -11.28 -0.93 -34.87
CA LEU A 184 -12.17 -0.17 -35.77
C LEU A 184 -13.13 -1.09 -36.53
N ASP A 185 -12.68 -2.27 -36.92
CA ASP A 185 -13.49 -3.29 -37.60
C ASP A 185 -14.64 -3.76 -36.70
N MET A 186 -14.53 -3.63 -35.38
CA MET A 186 -15.62 -3.93 -34.46
C MET A 186 -16.86 -3.04 -34.64
N LEU A 187 -16.75 -1.91 -35.33
CA LEU A 187 -17.90 -1.06 -35.68
C LEU A 187 -18.90 -1.77 -36.62
N CYS A 188 -18.53 -2.91 -37.22
CA CYS A 188 -19.46 -3.73 -37.99
C CYS A 188 -20.50 -4.45 -37.13
N TYR A 189 -20.25 -4.59 -35.83
CA TYR A 189 -21.18 -5.20 -34.90
C TYR A 189 -22.25 -4.20 -34.45
N PRO A 190 -23.50 -4.67 -34.24
CA PRO A 190 -24.65 -3.82 -33.88
C PRO A 190 -24.54 -3.14 -32.52
#